data_AF-S2S474-F1
#
_entry.id   AF-S2S474-F1
#
_cell.length_a   1.000
_cell.length_b   1.000
_cell.length_c   1.000
_cell.angle_alpha   90.00
_cell.angle_beta   90.00
_cell.angle_gamma   90.00
#
_symmetry.space_group_name_H-M   'P 1'
#
loop_
_entity.id
_entity.type
_entity.pdbx_description
1 polymer ?
#
loop_
_entity_poly.entity_id
_entity_poly.type
_entity_poly.pdbx_seq_one_letter_code
_entity_poly.pdbx_strand_id
1 'polypeptide(L)'
;MSILDKQSKDSNNKPDYVVDKAKTAKILSRYLAMSEAKILARLTPGKNMYQVEFGTSGTKLSLAIKKQIDAEKLPGIHFRETPSRLYPNGVFASHVIGLAQAQGKSTSLTGVMGLEKQFNTVLAGTNGYRRSQTDAYGYKLPNAKTNLK
;
A
#
# COMPACT_ATOMS: atom_id res chain seq x y z
N MET A 1 -0.19 1.12 5.09
CA MET A 1 -1.30 1.86 5.74
C MET A 1 -1.60 1.19 7.07
N SER A 2 -2.25 1.92 7.98
CA SER A 2 -2.62 1.40 9.29
C SER A 2 -4.06 1.74 9.64
N ILE A 3 -4.82 0.75 10.10
CA ILE A 3 -6.19 0.91 10.58
C ILE A 3 -6.17 1.24 12.08
N LEU A 4 -6.92 2.26 12.49
CA LEU A 4 -6.98 2.73 13.88
C LEU A 4 -8.35 2.52 14.53
N ASP A 5 -9.37 2.20 13.74
CA ASP A 5 -10.74 2.00 14.22
C ASP A 5 -10.87 0.68 14.99
N LYS A 6 -11.23 0.78 16.28
CA LYS A 6 -11.39 -0.36 17.19
C LYS A 6 -12.50 -1.34 16.77
N GLN A 7 -13.43 -0.90 15.91
CA GLN A 7 -14.49 -1.74 15.38
C GLN A 7 -14.03 -2.64 14.22
N SER A 8 -12.84 -2.38 13.66
CA SER A 8 -12.31 -3.18 12.57
C SER A 8 -11.88 -4.56 13.02
N LYS A 9 -12.40 -5.59 12.35
CA LYS A 9 -12.06 -6.99 12.57
C LYS A 9 -11.69 -7.68 11.28
N ASP A 10 -10.78 -8.66 11.38
CA ASP A 10 -10.41 -9.50 10.26
C ASP A 10 -11.47 -10.58 10.00
N SER A 11 -11.25 -11.39 8.94
CA SER A 11 -12.17 -12.47 8.57
C SER A 11 -12.28 -13.59 9.62
N ASN A 12 -11.42 -13.61 10.64
CA ASN A 12 -11.45 -14.55 11.76
C ASN A 12 -11.93 -13.88 13.06
N ASN A 13 -12.58 -12.72 12.95
CA ASN A 13 -13.12 -11.95 14.08
C ASN A 13 -12.04 -11.43 15.06
N LYS A 14 -10.76 -11.37 14.63
CA LYS A 14 -9.65 -10.80 15.40
C LYS A 14 -9.52 -9.29 15.14
N PRO A 15 -8.92 -8.51 16.05
CA PRO A 15 -8.70 -7.09 15.84
C PRO A 15 -7.91 -6.80 14.55
N ASP A 16 -8.50 -6.02 13.63
CA ASP A 16 -7.83 -5.51 12.42
C ASP A 16 -7.50 -4.02 12.54
N TYR A 17 -7.07 -3.62 13.73
CA TYR A 17 -6.59 -2.29 14.02
C TYR A 17 -5.31 -2.35 14.84
N VAL A 18 -4.56 -1.25 14.87
CA VAL A 18 -3.34 -1.16 15.65
C VAL A 18 -3.68 -1.17 17.14
N VAL A 19 -3.53 -2.34 17.77
CA VAL A 19 -3.83 -2.57 19.19
C VAL A 19 -2.81 -1.85 20.09
N ASP A 20 -1.52 -2.10 19.86
CA ASP A 20 -0.43 -1.47 20.61
C ASP A 20 0.34 -0.51 19.69
N LYS A 21 0.03 0.78 19.83
CA LYS A 21 0.64 1.84 19.02
C LYS A 21 2.12 2.03 19.31
N ALA A 22 2.55 1.87 20.57
CA ALA A 22 3.95 2.06 20.96
C ALA A 22 4.81 0.93 20.42
N LYS A 23 4.40 -0.33 20.64
CA LYS A 23 5.08 -1.50 20.08
C LYS A 23 5.12 -1.46 18.55
N THR A 24 4.00 -1.11 17.92
CA THR A 24 3.91 -1.01 16.46
C THR A 24 4.86 0.07 15.93
N ALA A 25 4.91 1.25 16.59
CA ALA A 25 5.84 2.30 16.20
C ALA A 25 7.30 1.90 16.34
N LYS A 26 7.66 1.22 17.44
CA LYS A 26 9.02 0.73 17.70
C LYS A 26 9.48 -0.34 16.71
N ILE A 27 8.58 -1.22 16.28
CA ILE A 27 8.91 -2.25 15.29
C ILE A 27 9.02 -1.61 13.91
N LEU A 28 8.05 -0.78 13.51
CA LEU A 28 8.06 -0.12 12.21
C LEU A 28 9.25 0.83 12.03
N SER A 29 9.75 1.48 13.09
CA SER A 29 10.91 2.38 12.99
C SER A 29 12.21 1.67 12.60
N ARG A 30 12.30 0.34 12.74
CA ARG A 30 13.44 -0.47 12.28
C ARG A 30 13.45 -0.67 10.77
N TYR A 31 12.29 -0.60 10.14
CA TYR A 31 12.09 -0.93 8.72
C TYR A 31 11.78 0.30 7.87
N LEU A 32 11.12 1.30 8.45
CA LEU A 32 10.77 2.55 7.79
C LEU A 32 11.84 3.59 8.08
N ALA A 33 12.19 4.40 7.07
CA ALA A 33 13.03 5.59 7.24
C ALA A 33 12.24 6.72 7.96
N MET A 34 11.78 6.45 9.18
CA MET A 34 11.00 7.35 10.02
C MET A 34 11.24 7.01 11.50
N SER A 35 11.42 8.02 12.34
CA SER A 35 11.63 7.80 13.78
C SER A 35 10.39 7.23 14.45
N GLU A 36 10.59 6.45 15.52
CA GLU A 36 9.51 5.89 16.34
C GLU A 36 8.51 6.96 16.79
N ALA A 37 8.99 8.11 17.26
CA ALA A 37 8.14 9.22 17.68
C ALA A 37 7.24 9.75 16.54
N LYS A 38 7.77 9.84 15.32
CA LYS A 38 6.98 10.27 14.15
C LYS A 38 5.94 9.22 13.75
N ILE A 39 6.28 7.93 13.84
CA ILE A 39 5.34 6.84 13.56
C ILE A 39 4.23 6.82 14.62
N LEU A 40 4.59 6.96 15.90
CA LEU A 40 3.63 7.01 17.00
C LEU A 40 2.66 8.17 16.82
N ALA A 41 3.17 9.38 16.51
CA ALA A 41 2.34 10.55 16.24
C ALA A 41 1.36 10.32 15.07
N ARG A 42 1.76 9.56 14.04
CA ARG A 42 0.88 9.16 12.94
C ARG A 42 -0.21 8.18 13.39
N LEU A 43 0.10 7.26 14.30
CA LEU A 43 -0.84 6.30 14.87
C LEU A 43 -1.80 6.93 15.91
N THR A 44 -1.48 8.13 16.40
CA THR A 44 -2.30 8.91 17.34
C THR A 44 -2.72 10.26 16.73
N PRO A 45 -3.54 10.27 15.68
CA PRO A 45 -4.06 11.51 15.13
C PRO A 45 -4.94 12.22 16.16
N GLY A 46 -4.91 13.56 16.18
CA GLY A 46 -5.73 14.39 17.09
C GLY A 46 -7.24 14.36 16.79
N LYS A 47 -7.67 13.64 15.76
CA LYS A 47 -9.06 13.37 15.41
C LYS A 47 -9.23 11.88 15.19
N ASN A 48 -10.43 11.34 15.43
CA ASN A 48 -10.72 9.94 15.13
C ASN A 48 -10.64 9.71 13.61
N MET A 49 -9.60 9.00 13.19
CA MET A 49 -9.40 8.60 11.80
C MET A 49 -9.56 7.08 11.69
N TYR A 50 -10.23 6.63 10.62
CA TYR A 50 -10.33 5.20 10.34
C TYR A 50 -8.96 4.58 10.03
N GLN A 51 -8.18 5.25 9.19
CA GLN A 51 -6.87 4.78 8.74
C GLN A 51 -5.87 5.94 8.58
N VAL A 52 -4.59 5.61 8.65
CA VAL A 52 -3.48 6.53 8.41
C VAL A 52 -2.43 5.93 7.48
N GLU A 53 -1.68 6.80 6.82
CA GLU A 53 -0.54 6.44 5.97
C GLU A 53 0.74 7.08 6.50
N PHE A 54 1.87 6.41 6.27
CA PHE A 54 3.19 6.87 6.71
C PHE A 54 3.90 7.75 5.67
N GLY A 55 3.17 8.25 4.66
CA GLY A 55 3.71 9.09 3.60
C GLY A 55 4.84 8.41 2.81
N THR A 56 5.83 9.19 2.38
CA THR A 56 6.95 8.71 1.56
C THR A 56 7.69 7.54 2.21
N SER A 57 7.95 7.59 3.52
CA SER A 57 8.62 6.51 4.26
C SER A 57 7.82 5.19 4.29
N GLY A 58 6.50 5.23 4.06
CA GLY A 58 5.65 4.04 3.98
C GLY A 58 5.34 3.58 2.55
N THR A 59 5.96 4.20 1.54
CA THR A 59 5.76 3.90 0.12
C THR A 59 7.05 3.36 -0.49
N LYS A 60 6.95 2.70 -1.65
CA LYS A 60 8.10 2.12 -2.38
C LYS A 60 8.92 1.13 -1.53
N LEU A 61 8.28 0.42 -0.60
CA LEU A 61 8.92 -0.63 0.18
C LEU A 61 9.29 -1.80 -0.74
N SER A 62 10.50 -2.34 -0.56
CA SER A 62 10.91 -3.55 -1.28
C SER A 62 10.08 -4.75 -0.82
N LEU A 63 9.96 -5.76 -1.68
CA LEU A 63 9.28 -7.01 -1.32
C LEU A 63 9.92 -7.67 -0.09
N ALA A 64 11.24 -7.54 0.08
CA ALA A 64 11.96 -8.05 1.25
C ALA A 64 11.52 -7.34 2.54
N ILE A 65 11.48 -6.00 2.55
CA ILE A 65 11.04 -5.23 3.71
C ILE A 65 9.56 -5.53 4.03
N LYS A 66 8.71 -5.63 3.00
CA LYS A 66 7.30 -6.01 3.16
C LYS A 66 7.16 -7.36 3.86
N LYS A 67 7.93 -8.38 3.42
CA LYS A 67 7.95 -9.70 4.05
C LYS A 67 8.45 -9.67 5.51
N GLN A 68 9.44 -8.85 5.81
CA GLN A 68 9.95 -8.69 7.18
C GLN A 68 8.87 -8.08 8.09
N ILE A 69 8.18 -7.03 7.66
CA ILE A 69 7.10 -6.42 8.45
C ILE A 69 5.91 -7.38 8.60
N ASP A 70 5.54 -8.13 7.55
CA ASP A 70 4.48 -9.15 7.65
C ASP A 70 4.83 -10.23 8.69
N ALA A 71 6.11 -10.61 8.81
CA ALA A 71 6.57 -11.60 9.77
C ALA A 71 6.42 -11.15 11.23
N GLU A 72 6.41 -9.85 11.50
CA GLU A 72 6.17 -9.26 12.83
C GLU A 72 4.71 -9.38 13.27
N LYS A 73 3.80 -9.74 12.35
CA LYS A 73 2.37 -9.98 12.62
C LYS A 73 1.70 -8.81 13.36
N LEU A 74 1.98 -7.59 12.92
CA LEU A 74 1.42 -6.37 13.50
C LEU A 74 -0.07 -6.22 13.09
N PRO A 75 -1.01 -6.20 14.04
CA PRO A 75 -2.43 -6.06 13.72
C PRO A 75 -2.73 -4.67 13.13
N GLY A 76 -3.63 -4.62 12.14
CA GLY A 76 -4.05 -3.39 11.47
C GLY A 76 -3.02 -2.77 10.54
N ILE A 77 -1.90 -3.45 10.22
CA ILE A 77 -0.93 -3.00 9.21
C ILE A 77 -1.22 -3.67 7.87
N HIS A 78 -1.48 -2.85 6.84
CA HIS A 78 -1.80 -3.32 5.50
C HIS A 78 -0.90 -2.72 4.45
N PHE A 79 -0.61 -3.50 3.40
CA PHE A 79 0.19 -3.07 2.26
C PHE A 79 -0.69 -2.93 1.02
N ARG A 80 -0.33 -1.97 0.17
CA ARG A 80 -0.89 -1.83 -1.17
C ARG A 80 0.20 -2.13 -2.17
N GLU A 81 -0.03 -3.11 -3.02
CA GLU A 81 0.89 -3.41 -4.11
C GLU A 81 0.74 -2.34 -5.19
N THR A 82 1.88 -1.84 -5.67
CA THR A 82 1.93 -0.84 -6.73
C THR A 82 2.95 -1.28 -7.78
N PRO A 83 2.64 -1.15 -9.07
CA PRO A 83 3.61 -1.44 -10.13
C PRO A 83 4.81 -0.49 -10.06
N SER A 84 5.97 -0.97 -10.49
CA SER A 84 7.21 -0.19 -10.63
C SER A 84 7.89 -0.53 -11.96
N ARG A 85 8.64 0.41 -12.54
CA ARG A 85 9.42 0.24 -13.77
C ARG A 85 10.91 0.15 -13.45
N LEU A 86 11.60 -0.77 -14.10
CA LEU A 86 13.05 -0.90 -14.10
C LEU A 86 13.55 -0.70 -15.53
N TYR A 87 14.52 0.19 -15.72
CA TYR A 87 15.14 0.48 -17.03
C TYR A 87 16.62 0.04 -16.99
N PRO A 88 16.94 -1.24 -17.33
CA PRO A 88 18.26 -1.82 -17.10
C PRO A 88 19.40 -1.08 -17.82
N ASN A 89 19.10 -0.51 -19.00
CA ASN A 89 20.08 0.18 -19.84
C ASN A 89 20.13 1.69 -19.61
N GLY A 90 19.47 2.17 -18.54
CA GLY A 90 19.54 3.53 -18.00
C GLY A 90 19.79 4.62 -19.05
N VAL A 91 21.03 5.10 -19.10
CA VAL A 91 21.46 6.28 -19.86
C VAL A 91 21.48 6.04 -21.39
N PHE A 92 21.72 4.82 -21.87
CA PHE A 92 21.90 4.55 -23.30
C PHE A 92 20.64 4.86 -24.12
N ALA A 93 19.46 4.61 -23.55
CA ALA A 93 18.19 4.77 -24.24
C ALA A 93 17.14 5.54 -23.41
N SER A 94 17.54 6.29 -22.39
CA SER A 94 16.61 6.99 -21.48
C SER A 94 15.64 7.93 -22.19
N HIS A 95 16.11 8.69 -23.18
CA HIS A 95 15.27 9.62 -23.94
C HIS A 95 14.32 8.91 -24.90
N VAL A 96 14.77 7.79 -25.49
CA VAL A 96 13.96 7.00 -26.43
C VAL A 96 12.89 6.22 -25.67
N ILE A 97 13.28 5.41 -24.68
CA ILE A 97 12.34 4.63 -23.86
C ILE A 97 11.43 5.57 -23.06
N GLY A 98 12.01 6.63 -22.48
CA GLY A 98 11.29 7.59 -21.67
C GLY A 98 11.09 7.15 -20.23
N LEU A 99 10.04 7.68 -19.59
CA LEU A 99 9.75 7.46 -18.17
C LEU A 99 8.25 7.31 -17.95
N ALA A 100 7.89 6.44 -17.01
CA ALA A 100 6.54 6.37 -16.44
C ALA A 100 6.57 6.70 -14.94
N GLN A 101 5.59 7.48 -14.48
CA GLN A 101 5.51 7.94 -13.10
C GLN A 101 4.07 7.85 -12.58
N ALA A 102 3.93 7.69 -11.26
CA ALA A 102 2.64 7.77 -10.61
C ALA A 102 2.09 9.21 -10.68
N GLN A 103 0.84 9.37 -11.08
CA GLN A 103 0.22 10.69 -11.20
C GLN A 103 -0.47 11.09 -9.89
N GLY A 104 0.12 12.04 -9.16
CA GLY A 104 -0.43 12.56 -7.91
C GLY A 104 -0.55 11.46 -6.84
N LYS A 105 -1.78 11.22 -6.35
CA LYS A 105 -2.09 10.15 -5.39
C LYS A 105 -2.48 8.82 -6.05
N SER A 106 -2.44 8.73 -7.38
CA SER A 106 -2.75 7.50 -8.10
C SER A 106 -1.65 6.46 -7.88
N THR A 107 -2.04 5.18 -7.81
CA THR A 107 -1.12 4.05 -7.78
C THR A 107 -0.75 3.54 -9.19
N SER A 108 -1.44 4.03 -10.22
CA SER A 108 -1.17 3.67 -11.62
C SER A 108 0.00 4.51 -12.16
N LEU A 109 0.84 3.87 -12.98
CA LEU A 109 1.91 4.54 -13.69
C LEU A 109 1.40 5.11 -15.00
N THR A 110 1.74 6.36 -15.27
CA THR A 110 1.47 7.04 -16.54
C THR A 110 2.80 7.37 -17.21
N GLY A 111 2.94 7.02 -18.48
CA GLY A 111 4.07 7.42 -19.32
C GLY A 111 4.10 8.94 -19.53
N VAL A 112 5.20 9.58 -19.13
CA VAL A 112 5.37 11.04 -19.18
C VAL A 112 6.37 11.50 -20.25
N MET A 113 7.20 10.60 -20.78
CA MET A 113 8.18 10.89 -21.84
C MET A 113 8.41 9.66 -22.73
N GLY A 114 8.96 9.86 -23.93
CA GLY A 114 9.46 8.81 -24.83
C GLY A 114 8.38 7.81 -25.27
N LEU A 115 8.82 6.57 -25.54
CA LEU A 115 7.93 5.45 -25.88
C LEU A 115 6.91 5.16 -24.78
N GLU A 116 7.27 5.30 -23.50
CA GLU A 116 6.33 5.14 -22.39
C GLU A 116 5.12 6.10 -22.53
N LYS A 117 5.34 7.36 -22.92
CA LYS A 117 4.24 8.31 -23.18
C LYS A 117 3.50 7.99 -24.46
N GLN A 118 4.22 7.77 -25.56
CA GLN A 118 3.61 7.54 -26.87
C GLN A 118 2.70 6.30 -26.88
N PHE A 119 3.11 5.24 -26.17
CA PHE A 119 2.39 3.99 -26.08
C PHE A 119 1.68 3.79 -24.74
N ASN A 120 1.45 4.86 -23.96
CA ASN A 120 0.83 4.76 -22.64
C ASN A 120 -0.52 4.04 -22.67
N THR A 121 -1.32 4.23 -23.73
CA THR A 121 -2.62 3.55 -23.89
C THR A 121 -2.51 2.03 -23.95
N VAL A 122 -1.42 1.52 -24.53
CA VAL A 122 -1.12 0.08 -24.62
C VAL A 122 -0.40 -0.40 -23.36
N LEU A 123 0.60 0.35 -22.89
CA LEU A 123 1.47 -0.02 -21.78
C LEU A 123 0.83 0.11 -20.39
N ALA A 124 -0.16 0.99 -20.23
CA ALA A 124 -0.93 1.11 -19.00
C ALA A 124 -1.90 -0.07 -18.81
N GLY A 125 -2.28 -0.74 -19.90
CA GLY A 125 -3.29 -1.79 -19.88
C GLY A 125 -4.65 -1.29 -19.39
N THR A 126 -5.47 -2.22 -18.93
CA THR A 126 -6.79 -1.93 -18.35
C THR A 126 -6.79 -2.30 -16.87
N ASN A 127 -7.30 -1.42 -16.02
CA ASN A 127 -7.45 -1.73 -14.60
C ASN A 127 -8.50 -2.83 -14.45
N GLY A 128 -8.08 -3.95 -13.85
CA GLY A 128 -8.99 -4.98 -13.39
C GLY A 128 -9.79 -4.54 -12.16
N TYR A 129 -10.75 -5.37 -11.75
CA TYR A 129 -11.51 -5.16 -10.52
C TYR A 129 -11.61 -6.45 -9.70
N ARG A 130 -11.62 -6.28 -8.37
CA ARG A 130 -11.87 -7.35 -7.42
C ARG A 130 -13.18 -7.06 -6.70
N ARG A 131 -14.19 -7.90 -6.91
CA ARG A 131 -15.46 -7.81 -6.17
C ARG A 131 -15.44 -8.78 -5.00
N SER A 132 -15.65 -8.26 -3.80
CA SER A 132 -15.85 -9.04 -2.57
C SER A 132 -17.26 -8.78 -2.07
N GLN A 133 -17.98 -9.83 -1.65
CA GLN A 133 -19.26 -9.66 -0.95
C GLN A 133 -18.99 -9.61 0.55
N THR A 134 -19.54 -8.58 1.19
CA THR A 134 -19.54 -8.41 2.64
C THR A 134 -20.97 -8.37 3.16
N ASP A 135 -21.22 -8.85 4.37
CA ASP A 135 -22.51 -8.71 5.04
C ASP A 135 -22.75 -7.26 5.51
N ALA A 136 -23.92 -7.01 6.14
CA ALA A 136 -24.31 -5.69 6.64
C ALA A 136 -23.37 -5.13 7.72
N TYR A 137 -22.50 -5.97 8.30
CA TYR A 137 -21.51 -5.61 9.30
C TYR A 137 -20.09 -5.56 8.72
N GLY A 138 -19.93 -5.75 7.41
CA GLY A 138 -18.65 -5.68 6.70
C GLY A 138 -17.84 -6.99 6.68
N TYR A 139 -18.37 -8.11 7.19
CA TYR A 139 -17.68 -9.39 7.17
C TYR A 139 -17.76 -10.03 5.78
N LYS A 140 -16.63 -10.55 5.28
CA LYS A 140 -16.63 -11.34 4.03
C LYS A 140 -17.49 -12.59 4.21
N LEU A 141 -18.48 -12.78 3.34
CA LEU A 141 -19.34 -13.95 3.40
C LEU A 141 -18.49 -15.22 3.15
N PRO A 142 -18.66 -16.30 3.95
CA PRO A 142 -17.85 -17.52 3.86
C PRO A 142 -17.82 -18.16 2.46
N ASN A 143 -18.88 -17.96 1.66
CA ASN A 143 -19.05 -18.48 0.31
C ASN A 143 -18.97 -17.40 -0.80
N ALA A 144 -18.43 -16.22 -0.50
CA ALA A 144 -18.30 -15.15 -1.48
C ALA A 144 -17.34 -15.53 -2.62
N LYS A 145 -17.89 -15.75 -3.83
CA LYS A 145 -17.08 -15.92 -5.04
C LYS A 145 -16.29 -14.64 -5.31
N THR A 146 -14.98 -14.68 -5.07
CA THR A 146 -14.08 -13.60 -5.47
C THR A 146 -13.90 -13.67 -6.97
N ASN A 147 -14.52 -12.75 -7.70
CA ASN A 147 -14.31 -12.61 -9.14
C ASN A 147 -13.18 -11.61 -9.36
N LEU A 148 -12.13 -12.07 -10.02
CA LEU A 148 -11.01 -11.27 -10.51
C LEU A 148 -11.16 -11.18 -12.03
N LYS A 149 -11.25 -9.97 -12.56
CA LYS A 149 -11.14 -9.67 -13.99
C LYS A 149 -10.14 -8.55 -14.17
#